data_AF-A0A662FLC5-F1
#
_entry.id   AF-A0A662FLC5-F1
#
_cell.length_a   1.000
_cell.length_b   1.000
_cell.length_c   1.000
_cell.angle_alpha   90.00
_cell.angle_beta   90.00
_cell.angle_gamma   90.00
#
_symmetry.space_group_name_H-M   'P 1'
#
loop_
_entity.id
_entity.type
_entity.pdbx_description
1 polymer ?
#
loop_
_entity_poly.entity_id
_entity_poly.type
_entity_poly.pdbx_seq_one_letter_code
_entity_poly.pdbx_strand_id
1 'polypeptide(L)'
;MENKRIFLASTVVLVLIIMLFFHQPSITGYVPTSTYSENINLKVDHSQEILIKSANQKDLPITSLLLSGEITGDGLVNVYLKDKNKHKLLVFTNKQKKGSSLEIITGLATKEINVMPGKPINKIETLPDGYEAVQGVFVNKCVETCSLNPKTFNANNLVLEVIIEPGTILHITGIKFSLEQNL
;
A
#
# COMPACT_ATOMS: atom_id res chain seq x y z
N MET A 1 8.01 12.81 63.48
CA MET A 1 7.50 13.41 62.22
C MET A 1 8.46 13.21 61.05
N GLU A 2 9.76 13.11 61.30
CA GLU A 2 10.82 12.98 60.29
C GLU A 2 10.68 11.71 59.41
N ASN A 3 10.44 10.55 60.02
CA ASN A 3 10.28 9.27 59.30
C ASN A 3 9.11 9.29 58.28
N LYS A 4 8.02 10.03 58.59
CA LYS A 4 6.88 10.18 57.68
C LYS A 4 7.24 11.03 56.45
N ARG A 5 8.11 12.03 56.61
CA ARG A 5 8.59 12.87 55.51
C ARG A 5 9.53 12.10 54.58
N ILE A 6 10.43 11.29 55.15
CA ILE A 6 11.37 10.46 54.39
C ILE A 6 10.62 9.41 53.56
N PHE A 7 9.62 8.74 54.14
CA PHE A 7 8.82 7.74 53.43
C PHE A 7 8.03 8.34 52.28
N LEU A 8 7.41 9.51 52.49
CA LEU A 8 6.68 10.22 51.43
C LEU A 8 7.61 10.61 50.28
N ALA A 9 8.78 11.17 50.58
CA ALA A 9 9.76 11.56 49.58
C ALA A 9 10.27 10.37 48.76
N SER A 10 10.58 9.25 49.43
CA SER A 10 10.97 7.99 48.78
C SER A 10 9.88 7.48 47.83
N THR A 11 8.62 7.54 48.24
CA THR A 11 7.50 7.04 47.43
C THR A 11 7.32 7.89 46.17
N VAL A 12 7.43 9.22 46.28
CA VAL A 12 7.32 10.13 45.13
C VAL A 12 8.45 9.89 44.11
N VAL A 13 9.69 9.72 44.60
CA VAL A 13 10.84 9.43 43.72
C VAL A 13 10.67 8.08 43.02
N LEU A 14 10.19 7.06 43.73
CA LEU A 14 9.94 5.74 43.15
C LEU A 14 8.88 5.81 42.03
N VAL A 15 7.78 6.54 42.25
CA VAL A 15 6.72 6.71 41.24
C VAL A 15 7.24 7.46 40.01
N LEU A 16 8.08 8.48 40.18
CA LEU A 16 8.71 9.20 39.07
C LEU A 16 9.63 8.30 38.23
N ILE A 17 10.44 7.46 38.88
CA ILE A 17 11.31 6.50 38.19
C ILE A 17 10.46 5.51 37.39
N ILE A 18 9.41 4.96 38.00
CA ILE A 18 8.47 4.05 37.32
C ILE A 18 7.86 4.75 36.10
N MET A 19 7.35 5.98 36.22
CA MET A 19 6.82 6.71 35.06
C MET A 19 7.82 6.86 33.91
N LEU A 20 9.10 7.11 34.20
CA LEU A 20 10.15 7.24 33.18
C LEU A 20 10.46 5.92 32.48
N PHE A 21 10.40 4.78 33.17
CA PHE A 21 10.65 3.46 32.56
C PHE A 21 9.45 2.91 31.79
N PHE A 22 8.22 3.26 32.17
CA PHE A 22 7.01 2.80 31.50
C PHE A 22 6.55 3.72 30.35
N HIS A 23 7.05 4.96 30.27
CA HIS A 23 6.95 5.75 29.04
C HIS A 23 8.01 5.28 28.06
N GLN A 24 7.67 4.31 27.22
CA GLN A 24 8.49 3.99 26.06
C GLN A 24 8.49 5.21 25.13
N PRO A 25 9.61 5.93 24.95
CA PRO A 25 9.65 6.98 23.95
C PRO A 25 9.46 6.30 22.59
N SER A 26 8.33 6.55 21.94
CA SER A 26 8.20 6.24 20.53
C SER A 26 9.17 7.17 19.79
N ILE A 27 10.37 6.69 19.48
CA ILE A 27 11.31 7.39 18.61
C ILE A 27 10.68 7.40 17.22
N THR A 28 9.84 8.39 16.94
CA THR A 28 9.34 8.66 15.60
C THR A 28 10.46 9.35 14.84
N GLY A 29 11.37 8.55 14.28
CA GLY A 29 12.36 9.07 13.33
C GLY A 29 11.63 9.66 12.13
N TYR A 30 11.88 10.93 11.83
CA TYR A 30 11.38 11.55 10.61
C TYR A 30 12.15 10.99 9.42
N VAL A 31 11.49 10.17 8.60
CA VAL A 31 12.03 9.72 7.32
C VAL A 31 11.41 10.61 6.24
N PRO A 32 12.18 11.54 5.65
CA PRO A 32 11.66 12.37 4.59
C PRO A 32 11.29 11.50 3.39
N THR A 33 10.03 11.59 2.97
CA THR A 33 9.54 10.88 1.79
C THR A 33 8.87 11.88 0.85
N SER A 34 9.13 11.72 -0.45
CA SER A 34 8.41 12.47 -1.48
C SER A 34 7.26 11.61 -1.97
N THR A 35 6.03 12.10 -1.82
CA THR A 35 4.84 11.42 -2.34
C THR A 35 4.43 12.01 -3.68
N TYR A 36 4.14 11.12 -4.63
CA TYR A 36 3.72 11.41 -5.99
C TYR A 36 2.38 10.73 -6.27
N SER A 37 1.56 11.28 -7.16
CA SER A 37 0.21 10.75 -7.42
C SER A 37 -0.25 11.05 -8.84
N GLU A 38 -0.26 10.05 -9.72
CA GLU A 38 -0.70 10.20 -11.10
C GLU A 38 -2.14 9.75 -11.32
N ASN A 39 -2.84 10.42 -12.24
CA ASN A 39 -4.08 9.94 -12.84
C ASN A 39 -3.77 9.25 -14.18
N ILE A 40 -4.09 7.96 -14.28
CA ILE A 40 -3.65 7.12 -15.42
C ILE A 40 -4.83 6.74 -16.32
N ASN A 41 -6.04 6.66 -15.74
CA ASN A 41 -7.25 6.33 -16.47
C ASN A 41 -7.13 5.04 -17.32
N LEU A 42 -6.55 3.98 -16.76
CA LEU A 42 -6.28 2.71 -17.46
C LEU A 42 -7.40 1.70 -17.25
N LYS A 43 -8.01 1.22 -18.32
CA LYS A 43 -9.01 0.15 -18.29
C LYS A 43 -8.36 -1.19 -18.61
N VAL A 44 -8.63 -2.19 -17.78
CA VAL A 44 -8.09 -3.56 -17.87
C VAL A 44 -9.25 -4.55 -17.80
N ASP A 45 -9.44 -5.31 -18.87
CA ASP A 45 -10.52 -6.31 -19.02
C ASP A 45 -9.99 -7.74 -19.14
N HIS A 46 -8.67 -7.93 -19.08
CA HIS A 46 -8.01 -9.22 -19.07
C HIS A 46 -6.72 -9.16 -18.25
N SER A 47 -6.27 -10.32 -17.76
CA SER A 47 -5.02 -10.43 -17.03
C SER A 47 -3.82 -9.98 -17.88
N GLN A 48 -3.03 -9.04 -17.36
CA GLN A 48 -1.87 -8.48 -18.07
C GLN A 48 -0.83 -7.91 -17.10
N GLU A 49 0.40 -7.75 -17.59
CA GLU A 49 1.43 -6.95 -16.91
C GLU A 49 1.35 -5.50 -17.38
N ILE A 50 1.55 -4.53 -16.48
CA ILE A 50 1.63 -3.10 -16.80
C ILE A 50 3.00 -2.61 -16.34
N LEU A 51 3.69 -1.89 -17.21
CA LEU A 51 5.05 -1.42 -16.93
C LEU A 51 5.01 0.01 -16.42
N ILE A 52 5.51 0.22 -15.20
CA ILE A 52 5.70 1.55 -14.61
C ILE A 52 7.17 1.93 -14.81
N LYS A 53 7.39 3.06 -15.49
CA LYS A 53 8.73 3.63 -15.71
C LYS A 53 8.77 5.06 -15.25
N SER A 54 9.89 5.48 -14.66
CA SER A 54 10.17 6.89 -14.48
C SER A 54 10.77 7.47 -15.76
N ALA A 55 10.27 8.64 -16.17
CA ALA A 55 10.84 9.36 -17.31
C ALA A 55 12.23 9.92 -17.00
N ASN A 56 12.50 10.28 -15.74
CA ASN A 56 13.64 11.13 -15.37
C ASN A 56 14.60 10.49 -14.35
N GLN A 57 14.25 9.35 -13.75
CA GLN A 57 15.09 8.70 -12.74
C GLN A 57 15.44 7.28 -13.18
N LYS A 58 16.72 6.94 -13.03
CA LYS A 58 17.23 5.60 -13.30
C LYS A 58 16.66 4.59 -12.30
N ASP A 59 16.46 5.00 -11.06
CA ASP A 59 16.11 4.14 -9.94
C ASP A 59 14.92 4.74 -9.19
N LEU A 60 13.93 3.89 -8.86
CA LEU A 60 12.73 4.28 -8.13
C LEU A 60 12.74 3.55 -6.78
N PRO A 61 13.34 4.11 -5.72
CA PRO A 61 13.33 3.51 -4.38
C PRO A 61 11.96 3.70 -3.73
N ILE A 62 10.98 2.89 -4.16
CA ILE A 62 9.60 3.04 -3.71
C ILE A 62 9.46 2.55 -2.27
N THR A 63 8.92 3.41 -1.41
CA THR A 63 8.61 3.13 -0.01
C THR A 63 7.12 2.84 0.20
N SER A 64 6.24 3.20 -0.73
CA SER A 64 4.83 2.81 -0.72
C SER A 64 4.22 2.91 -2.10
N LEU A 65 3.23 2.09 -2.39
CA LEU A 65 2.43 2.15 -3.62
C LEU A 65 0.96 1.85 -3.31
N LEU A 66 0.07 2.74 -3.75
CA LEU A 66 -1.36 2.71 -3.53
C LEU A 66 -2.08 2.90 -4.87
N LEU A 67 -3.22 2.24 -5.04
CA LEU A 67 -4.06 2.32 -6.23
C LEU A 67 -5.41 2.94 -5.92
N SER A 68 -5.93 3.68 -6.89
CA SER A 68 -7.33 4.12 -6.94
C SER A 68 -7.95 3.64 -8.25
N GLY A 69 -9.24 3.34 -8.20
CA GLY A 69 -9.95 2.81 -9.36
C GLY A 69 -11.38 2.40 -9.07
N GLU A 70 -11.96 1.70 -10.03
CA GLU A 70 -13.31 1.16 -9.99
C GLU A 70 -13.31 -0.25 -10.58
N ILE A 71 -14.16 -1.13 -10.05
CA ILE A 71 -14.36 -2.48 -10.55
C ILE A 71 -15.82 -2.65 -10.95
N THR A 72 -16.01 -3.22 -12.14
CA THR A 72 -17.32 -3.58 -12.69
C THR A 72 -17.31 -5.06 -13.08
N GLY A 73 -18.34 -5.81 -12.68
CA GLY A 73 -18.42 -7.27 -12.86
C GLY A 73 -18.09 -8.08 -11.60
N ASP A 74 -18.56 -9.31 -11.55
CA ASP A 74 -18.57 -10.15 -10.32
C ASP A 74 -17.31 -10.99 -10.10
N GLY A 75 -16.28 -10.82 -10.93
CA GLY A 75 -15.07 -11.62 -10.87
C GLY A 75 -13.99 -11.03 -9.95
N LEU A 76 -13.05 -11.91 -9.60
CA LEU A 76 -11.90 -11.57 -8.79
C LEU A 76 -10.93 -10.67 -9.55
N VAL A 77 -10.44 -9.65 -8.86
CA VAL A 77 -9.35 -8.77 -9.30
C VAL A 77 -8.26 -8.79 -8.25
N ASN A 78 -7.05 -9.14 -8.67
CA ASN A 78 -5.83 -9.01 -7.87
C ASN A 78 -4.79 -8.20 -8.64
N VAL A 79 -4.17 -7.24 -7.96
CA VAL A 79 -3.08 -6.43 -8.52
C VAL A 79 -1.83 -6.64 -7.69
N TYR A 80 -0.77 -7.13 -8.31
CA TYR A 80 0.51 -7.40 -7.66
C TYR A 80 1.59 -6.45 -8.16
N LEU A 81 2.44 -5.96 -7.26
CA LEU A 81 3.68 -5.29 -7.58
C LEU A 81 4.80 -6.34 -7.69
N LYS A 82 5.50 -6.35 -8.81
CA LYS A 82 6.64 -7.24 -9.09
C LYS A 82 7.95 -6.47 -9.13
N ASP A 83 8.93 -6.97 -8.38
CA ASP A 83 10.31 -6.50 -8.47
C ASP A 83 11.10 -7.21 -9.59
N LYS A 84 12.38 -6.84 -9.76
CA LYS A 84 13.30 -7.46 -10.71
C LYS A 84 13.55 -8.95 -10.42
N ASN A 85 13.41 -9.37 -9.16
CA ASN A 85 13.61 -10.75 -8.70
C ASN A 85 12.32 -11.59 -8.76
N LYS A 86 11.24 -11.04 -9.33
CA LYS A 86 9.90 -11.66 -9.42
C LYS A 86 9.22 -11.86 -8.06
N HIS A 87 9.67 -11.20 -7.00
CA HIS A 87 8.89 -11.12 -5.76
C HIS A 87 7.60 -10.37 -6.04
N LYS A 88 6.49 -10.92 -5.57
CA LYS A 88 5.15 -10.40 -5.76
C LYS A 88 4.62 -9.90 -4.42
N LEU A 89 4.16 -8.66 -4.38
CA LEU A 89 3.41 -8.11 -3.26
C LEU A 89 2.03 -7.69 -3.74
N LEU A 90 1.00 -8.09 -3.01
CA LEU A 90 -0.38 -7.71 -3.28
C LEU A 90 -0.57 -6.22 -2.98
N VAL A 91 -0.92 -5.48 -4.02
CA VAL A 91 -1.25 -4.06 -3.92
C VAL A 91 -2.72 -3.90 -3.59
N PHE A 92 -3.58 -4.62 -4.31
CA PHE A 92 -5.02 -4.50 -4.21
C PHE A 92 -5.70 -5.83 -4.51
N THR A 93 -6.80 -6.11 -3.81
CA THR A 93 -7.73 -7.20 -4.11
C THR A 93 -9.14 -6.73 -3.80
N ASN A 94 -10.13 -7.17 -4.59
CA ASN A 94 -11.55 -6.98 -4.29
C ASN A 94 -12.17 -8.17 -3.55
N LYS A 95 -11.35 -9.11 -3.10
CA LYS A 95 -11.78 -10.26 -2.31
C LYS A 95 -12.22 -9.81 -0.91
N GLN A 96 -13.46 -10.09 -0.55
CA GLN A 96 -14.04 -9.80 0.75
C GLN A 96 -14.59 -11.08 1.40
N LYS A 97 -14.45 -11.20 2.72
CA LYS A 97 -15.07 -12.30 3.45
C LYS A 97 -16.57 -12.04 3.55
N LYS A 98 -17.39 -13.02 3.20
CA LYS A 98 -18.86 -12.90 3.27
C LYS A 98 -19.30 -12.46 4.67
N GLY A 99 -20.12 -11.41 4.73
CA GLY A 99 -20.64 -10.87 5.99
C GLY A 99 -19.72 -9.89 6.75
N SER A 100 -18.57 -9.51 6.19
CA SER A 100 -17.77 -8.39 6.70
C SER A 100 -18.14 -7.11 5.94
N SER A 101 -18.48 -6.01 6.61
CA SER A 101 -18.63 -4.68 5.98
C SER A 101 -17.39 -3.84 6.25
N LEU A 102 -16.71 -3.35 5.21
CA LEU A 102 -15.62 -2.37 5.33
C LEU A 102 -16.09 -1.02 4.80
N GLU A 103 -16.19 -0.02 5.68
CA GLU A 103 -16.42 1.38 5.29
C GLU A 103 -15.15 1.97 4.64
N ILE A 104 -15.31 2.73 3.56
CA ILE A 104 -14.23 3.35 2.78
C ILE A 104 -14.24 4.87 3.05
N ILE A 105 -13.09 5.45 3.41
CA ILE A 105 -12.88 6.91 3.62
C ILE A 105 -11.80 7.42 2.64
N THR A 106 -11.98 8.61 2.05
CA THR A 106 -11.22 9.17 0.90
C THR A 106 -10.48 10.50 1.19
N GLY A 107 -9.42 10.80 0.43
CA GLY A 107 -8.74 12.12 0.34
C GLY A 107 -7.58 12.12 -0.67
N LEU A 108 -7.50 13.09 -1.61
CA LEU A 108 -6.60 13.06 -2.79
C LEU A 108 -5.94 14.42 -3.13
N ALA A 109 -4.72 14.39 -3.71
CA ALA A 109 -4.02 15.46 -4.45
C ALA A 109 -3.06 14.83 -5.51
N THR A 110 -2.83 15.45 -6.68
CA THR A 110 -2.25 14.81 -7.90
C THR A 110 -1.08 15.54 -8.60
N LYS A 111 -0.17 14.80 -9.26
CA LYS A 111 0.83 15.19 -10.31
C LYS A 111 1.24 13.99 -11.22
N GLU A 112 1.48 14.22 -12.52
CA GLU A 112 1.62 13.24 -13.64
C GLU A 112 2.85 12.29 -13.63
N ILE A 113 2.70 11.02 -14.07
CA ILE A 113 3.75 10.07 -14.53
C ILE A 113 3.34 9.51 -15.93
N ASN A 114 3.83 8.36 -16.40
CA ASN A 114 3.50 7.78 -17.71
C ASN A 114 3.43 6.25 -17.58
N VAL A 115 2.25 5.68 -17.89
CA VAL A 115 1.97 4.25 -17.72
C VAL A 115 1.66 3.61 -19.06
N MET A 116 2.36 2.51 -19.37
CA MET A 116 2.19 1.78 -20.61
C MET A 116 1.53 0.41 -20.36
N PRO A 117 0.49 0.04 -21.13
CA PRO A 117 -0.04 -1.32 -21.14
C PRO A 117 1.08 -2.31 -21.50
N GLY A 118 1.20 -3.42 -20.78
CA GLY A 118 2.18 -4.46 -21.08
C GLY A 118 1.54 -5.69 -21.73
N LYS A 119 2.15 -6.86 -21.51
CA LYS A 119 1.79 -8.09 -22.24
C LYS A 119 0.63 -8.83 -21.55
N PRO A 120 -0.29 -9.44 -22.30
CA PRO A 120 -1.35 -10.28 -21.74
C PRO A 120 -0.77 -11.54 -21.07
N ILE A 121 -1.42 -12.02 -20.02
CA ILE A 121 -1.04 -13.23 -19.28
C ILE A 121 -2.24 -14.17 -19.17
N ASN A 122 -2.06 -15.44 -19.51
CA ASN A 122 -3.08 -16.46 -19.28
C ASN A 122 -2.94 -17.02 -17.85
N LYS A 123 -3.37 -16.24 -16.85
CA LYS A 123 -3.42 -16.67 -15.45
C LYS A 123 -4.79 -16.34 -14.85
N ILE A 124 -5.37 -17.32 -14.18
CA ILE A 124 -6.66 -17.24 -13.48
C ILE A 124 -6.40 -17.62 -12.02
N GLU A 125 -6.93 -16.84 -11.09
CA GLU A 125 -6.93 -17.15 -9.66
C GLU A 125 -8.38 -17.33 -9.23
N THR A 126 -8.63 -18.31 -8.35
CA THR A 126 -9.99 -18.63 -7.90
C THR A 126 -10.25 -18.06 -6.52
N LEU A 127 -11.50 -17.66 -6.28
CA LEU A 127 -11.98 -17.28 -4.95
C LEU A 127 -12.03 -18.51 -4.01
N PRO A 128 -11.45 -18.43 -2.81
CA PRO A 128 -11.62 -19.46 -1.79
C PRO A 128 -13.04 -19.45 -1.20
N ASP A 129 -13.47 -20.59 -0.66
CA ASP A 129 -14.78 -20.71 -0.01
C ASP A 129 -14.97 -19.68 1.12
N GLY A 130 -16.18 -19.10 1.19
CA GLY A 130 -16.53 -18.08 2.18
C GLY A 130 -16.09 -16.66 1.83
N TYR A 131 -15.52 -16.45 0.64
CA TYR A 131 -15.22 -15.13 0.09
C TYR A 131 -16.10 -14.79 -1.12
N GLU A 132 -16.19 -13.51 -1.42
CA GLU A 132 -16.85 -12.96 -2.60
C GLU A 132 -16.01 -11.83 -3.19
N ALA A 133 -16.13 -11.63 -4.51
CA ALA A 133 -15.56 -10.47 -5.18
C ALA A 133 -16.55 -9.31 -5.11
N VAL A 134 -16.06 -8.14 -4.70
CA VAL A 134 -16.91 -6.96 -4.49
C VAL A 134 -16.63 -5.92 -5.57
N GLN A 135 -17.70 -5.31 -6.06
CA GLN A 135 -17.65 -4.26 -7.06
C GLN A 135 -17.53 -2.87 -6.43
N GLY A 136 -17.21 -1.87 -7.25
CA GLY A 136 -17.29 -0.47 -6.88
C GLY A 136 -15.94 0.26 -6.85
N VAL A 137 -15.98 1.45 -6.27
CA VAL A 137 -14.85 2.40 -6.27
C VAL A 137 -13.94 2.16 -5.06
N PHE A 138 -12.65 2.19 -5.30
CA PHE A 138 -11.61 2.15 -4.28
C PHE A 138 -10.65 3.31 -4.45
N VAL A 139 -10.20 3.90 -3.34
CA VAL A 139 -9.33 5.08 -3.34
C VAL A 139 -8.15 4.84 -2.42
N ASN A 140 -6.95 5.07 -2.95
CA ASN A 140 -5.67 4.95 -2.24
C ASN A 140 -5.57 3.65 -1.43
N LYS A 141 -5.97 2.53 -2.01
CA LYS A 141 -5.87 1.22 -1.36
C LYS A 141 -4.47 0.64 -1.56
N CYS A 142 -3.98 0.00 -0.50
CA CYS A 142 -2.79 -0.83 -0.48
C CYS A 142 -3.07 -2.01 0.46
N VAL A 143 -2.48 -3.17 0.20
CA VAL A 143 -2.53 -4.33 1.10
C VAL A 143 -1.15 -4.57 1.70
N GLU A 144 -0.19 -5.05 0.90
CA GLU A 144 1.19 -5.30 1.35
C GLU A 144 2.13 -4.14 0.98
N THR A 145 1.71 -3.27 0.07
CA THR A 145 2.53 -2.19 -0.48
C THR A 145 2.37 -0.86 0.23
N CYS A 146 1.73 -0.83 1.40
CA CYS A 146 1.58 0.38 2.21
C CYS A 146 2.93 0.85 2.79
N SER A 147 3.83 -0.09 3.04
CA SER A 147 5.20 0.17 3.53
C SER A 147 6.14 -0.84 2.89
N LEU A 148 7.00 -0.36 2.01
CA LEU A 148 7.96 -1.15 1.24
C LEU A 148 9.38 -0.85 1.71
N ASN A 149 10.23 -1.87 1.62
CA ASN A 149 11.66 -1.68 1.77
C ASN A 149 12.23 -1.14 0.45
N PRO A 150 12.72 0.12 0.42
CA PRO A 150 13.22 0.72 -0.81
C PRO A 150 14.42 -0.05 -1.37
N LYS A 151 15.19 -0.77 -0.54
CA LYS A 151 16.30 -1.61 -1.01
C LYS A 151 15.85 -2.81 -1.83
N THR A 152 14.65 -3.34 -1.56
CA THR A 152 14.07 -4.47 -2.30
C THR A 152 13.38 -3.97 -3.57
N PHE A 153 12.66 -2.87 -3.47
CA PHE A 153 11.91 -2.26 -4.57
C PHE A 153 12.66 -1.05 -5.15
N ASN A 154 13.94 -1.24 -5.46
CA ASN A 154 14.75 -0.26 -6.19
C ASN A 154 14.97 -0.70 -7.64
N ALA A 155 14.01 -0.37 -8.50
CA ALA A 155 14.06 -0.78 -9.90
C ALA A 155 13.72 0.37 -10.84
N ASN A 156 14.45 0.44 -11.95
CA ASN A 156 14.20 1.35 -13.06
C ASN A 156 12.80 1.18 -13.65
N ASN A 157 12.32 -0.07 -13.62
CA ASN A 157 11.00 -0.45 -14.07
C ASN A 157 10.36 -1.31 -13.00
N LEU A 158 9.12 -0.99 -12.66
CA LEU A 158 8.27 -1.84 -11.83
C LEU A 158 7.17 -2.42 -12.70
N VAL A 159 6.72 -3.62 -12.35
CA VAL A 159 5.66 -4.29 -13.08
C VAL A 159 4.46 -4.46 -12.17
N LEU A 160 3.30 -3.94 -12.58
CA LEU A 160 2.03 -4.29 -11.99
C LEU A 160 1.47 -5.50 -12.74
N GLU A 161 1.41 -6.66 -12.11
CA GLU A 161 0.71 -7.83 -12.64
C GLU A 161 -0.75 -7.74 -12.20
N VAL A 162 -1.63 -7.52 -13.16
CA VAL A 162 -3.08 -7.45 -12.95
C VAL A 162 -3.67 -8.79 -13.37
N ILE A 163 -4.38 -9.44 -12.44
CA ILE A 163 -5.08 -10.71 -12.67
C ILE A 163 -6.57 -10.44 -12.51
N ILE A 164 -7.34 -10.74 -13.56
CA ILE A 164 -8.77 -10.47 -13.64
C ILE A 164 -9.51 -11.70 -14.17
N GLU A 165 -10.59 -12.08 -13.50
CA GLU A 165 -11.49 -13.12 -14.00
C GLU A 165 -12.37 -12.62 -15.16
N PRO A 166 -12.75 -13.49 -16.11
CA PRO A 166 -13.59 -13.12 -17.25
C PRO A 166 -14.89 -12.41 -16.85
N GLY A 167 -15.32 -11.42 -17.65
CA GLY A 167 -16.53 -10.65 -17.39
C GLY A 167 -16.37 -9.52 -16.37
N THR A 168 -15.14 -9.29 -15.89
CA THR A 168 -14.80 -8.22 -14.94
C THR A 168 -13.86 -7.21 -15.60
N ILE A 169 -14.04 -5.95 -15.25
CA ILE A 169 -13.23 -4.84 -15.73
C ILE A 169 -12.74 -4.06 -14.53
N LEU A 170 -11.41 -3.89 -14.46
CA LEU A 170 -10.74 -2.98 -13.54
C LEU A 170 -10.43 -1.68 -14.27
N HIS A 171 -10.89 -0.56 -13.74
CA HIS A 171 -10.53 0.77 -14.18
C HIS A 171 -9.61 1.43 -13.16
N ILE A 172 -8.30 1.46 -13.43
CA ILE A 172 -7.29 2.10 -12.57
C ILE A 172 -7.30 3.60 -12.88
N THR A 173 -7.83 4.40 -11.96
CA THR A 173 -7.92 5.85 -12.11
C THR A 173 -6.64 6.55 -11.66
N GLY A 174 -5.92 6.01 -10.68
CA GLY A 174 -4.66 6.62 -10.26
C GLY A 174 -3.72 5.72 -9.47
N ILE A 175 -2.44 6.09 -9.52
CA ILE A 175 -1.37 5.48 -8.72
C ILE A 175 -0.76 6.56 -7.84
N LYS A 176 -0.70 6.28 -6.54
CA LYS A 176 0.03 7.10 -5.57
C LYS A 176 1.20 6.30 -5.04
N PHE A 177 2.39 6.89 -4.99
CA PHE A 177 3.58 6.21 -4.49
C PHE A 177 4.50 7.19 -3.77
N SER A 178 5.32 6.68 -2.86
CA SER A 178 6.32 7.50 -2.17
C SER A 178 7.73 6.98 -2.47
N LEU A 179 8.68 7.90 -2.55
CA LEU A 179 10.10 7.61 -2.75
C LEU A 179 10.89 7.99 -1.49
N GLU A 180 11.94 7.21 -1.21
CA GLU A 180 12.97 7.57 -0.24
C GLU A 180 13.75 8.79 -0.76
N GLN A 181 13.86 9.85 0.05
CA GLN A 181 14.73 10.98 -0.27
C GLN A 181 16.17 10.62 0.10
N ASN A 182 17.04 10.52 -0.90
CA ASN A 182 18.48 10.54 -0.67
C ASN A 182 18.88 12.00 -0.39
N LEU A 183 19.04 12.34 0.89
CA LEU A 183 19.65 13.59 1.33
C LEU A 183 21.18 13.53 1.24
#